data_AF-A0A0B6Y0Q2-F1
#
_entry.id   AF-A0A0B6Y0Q2-F1
#
_cell.length_a   1.000
_cell.length_b   1.000
_cell.length_c   1.000
_cell.angle_alpha   90.00
_cell.angle_beta   90.00
_cell.angle_gamma   90.00
#
_symmetry.space_group_name_H-M   'P 1'
#
loop_
_entity.id
_entity.type
_entity.pdbx_description
1 polymer ?
#
loop_
_entity_poly.entity_id
_entity_poly.type
_entity_poly.pdbx_seq_one_letter_code
_entity_poly.pdbx_strand_id
1 'polypeptide(L)'
;WSVIQHVAKESGKDTDSVFGALLDHWTDRFDIITQPERRKLSALSLASLLPQNYSIVMNRFAVLINCLVEVLHDVCRVDDEGTMIDGLVIDTGDVSSDDNQDTQHDKRKHMLSRQDPVHTVCLKTYLVSQLKLCQQIHSKEVFDQLKG
;
A
#
# COMPACT_ATOMS: atom_id res chain seq x y z
N TRP A 1 -1.93 -10.26 -14.07
CA TRP A 1 -0.57 -10.57 -14.57
C TRP A 1 -0.40 -10.61 -16.10
N SER A 2 -1.41 -10.27 -16.92
CA SER A 2 -1.30 -10.34 -18.40
C SER A 2 -0.17 -9.47 -18.99
N VAL A 3 0.03 -8.25 -18.46
CA VAL A 3 1.08 -7.34 -18.94
C VAL A 3 2.48 -7.89 -18.68
N ILE A 4 2.73 -8.43 -17.48
CA ILE A 4 4.06 -8.95 -17.13
C ILE A 4 4.37 -10.21 -17.96
N GLN A 5 3.38 -11.07 -18.19
CA GLN A 5 3.53 -12.22 -19.09
C GLN A 5 3.83 -11.79 -20.54
N HIS A 6 3.17 -10.72 -21.00
CA HIS A 6 3.42 -10.17 -22.34
C HIS A 6 4.85 -9.62 -22.45
N VAL A 7 5.27 -8.77 -21.51
CA VAL A 7 6.62 -8.18 -21.47
C VAL A 7 7.70 -9.26 -21.35
N ALA A 8 7.44 -10.31 -20.55
CA ALA A 8 8.33 -11.46 -20.44
C ALA A 8 8.51 -12.18 -21.78
N LYS A 9 7.40 -12.42 -22.50
CA LYS A 9 7.41 -13.01 -23.84
C LYS A 9 8.16 -12.15 -24.86
N GLU A 10 7.91 -10.84 -24.90
CA GLU A 10 8.59 -9.91 -25.81
C GLU A 10 10.09 -9.79 -25.51
N SER A 11 10.46 -9.86 -24.23
CA SER A 11 11.85 -9.72 -23.78
C SER A 11 12.63 -11.04 -23.77
N GLY A 12 11.99 -12.18 -24.08
CA GLY A 12 12.59 -13.51 -24.00
C GLY A 12 13.00 -13.92 -22.58
N LYS A 13 12.35 -13.35 -21.55
CA LYS A 13 12.63 -13.61 -20.12
C LYS A 13 11.50 -14.42 -19.50
N ASP A 14 11.76 -15.04 -18.35
CA ASP A 14 10.72 -15.65 -17.53
C ASP A 14 9.89 -14.59 -16.79
N THR A 15 8.61 -14.90 -16.57
CA THR A 15 7.66 -14.00 -15.89
C THR A 15 8.15 -13.60 -14.50
N ASP A 16 8.80 -14.54 -13.80
CA ASP A 16 9.24 -14.37 -12.42
C ASP A 16 10.41 -13.40 -12.32
N SER A 17 11.37 -13.48 -13.24
CA SER A 17 12.48 -12.53 -13.38
C SER A 17 12.01 -11.13 -13.72
N VAL A 18 11.05 -10.99 -14.65
CA VAL A 18 10.47 -9.68 -14.99
C VAL A 18 9.72 -9.10 -13.80
N PHE A 19 8.93 -9.90 -13.10
CA PHE A 19 8.21 -9.43 -11.92
C PHE A 19 9.17 -9.10 -10.76
N GLY A 20 10.21 -9.90 -10.55
CA GLY A 20 11.25 -9.64 -9.56
C GLY A 20 11.97 -8.33 -9.83
N ALA A 21 12.40 -8.10 -11.07
CA ALA A 21 13.03 -6.85 -11.47
C ALA A 21 12.08 -5.63 -11.33
N LEU A 22 10.79 -5.81 -11.60
CA LEU A 22 9.78 -4.78 -11.36
C LEU A 22 9.68 -4.44 -9.87
N LEU A 23 9.62 -5.44 -8.99
CA LEU A 23 9.58 -5.22 -7.54
C LEU A 23 10.85 -4.55 -7.05
N ASP A 24 12.03 -5.02 -7.47
CA ASP A 24 13.32 -4.43 -7.10
C ASP A 24 13.38 -2.95 -7.50
N HIS A 25 13.02 -2.64 -8.75
CA HIS A 25 12.99 -1.26 -9.20
C HIS A 25 11.96 -0.41 -8.46
N TRP A 26 10.81 -1.00 -8.12
CA TRP A 26 9.77 -0.30 -7.38
C TRP A 26 10.23 0.01 -5.94
N THR A 27 10.88 -0.92 -5.25
CA THR A 27 11.41 -0.71 -3.91
C THR A 27 12.63 0.21 -3.90
N ASP A 28 13.55 0.10 -4.86
CA ASP A 28 14.74 0.95 -4.96
C ASP A 28 14.42 2.42 -5.24
N ARG A 29 13.29 2.67 -5.91
CA ARG A 29 12.83 4.02 -6.27
C ARG A 29 11.72 4.52 -5.34
N PHE A 30 11.43 3.77 -4.27
CA PHE A 30 10.29 4.05 -3.42
C PHE A 30 10.41 5.42 -2.72
N ASP A 31 11.62 5.82 -2.33
CA ASP A 31 11.92 7.14 -1.72
C ASP A 31 11.73 8.33 -2.67
N ILE A 32 11.62 8.10 -3.98
CA ILE A 32 11.36 9.17 -4.94
C ILE A 32 9.89 9.62 -4.87
N ILE A 33 9.01 8.81 -4.29
CA ILE A 33 7.59 9.13 -4.13
C ILE A 33 7.41 10.03 -2.90
N THR A 34 7.61 11.33 -3.08
CA THR A 34 7.58 12.33 -1.99
C THR A 34 6.18 12.74 -1.54
N GLN A 35 5.16 12.56 -2.38
CA GLN A 35 3.77 12.90 -2.02
C GLN A 35 3.18 11.80 -1.12
N PRO A 36 2.76 12.11 0.13
CA PRO A 36 2.26 11.11 1.09
C PRO A 36 1.11 10.27 0.54
N GLU A 37 0.19 10.87 -0.21
CA GLU A 37 -0.96 10.19 -0.82
C GLU A 37 -0.51 9.13 -1.84
N ARG A 38 0.44 9.49 -2.70
CA ARG A 38 1.00 8.58 -3.71
C ARG A 38 1.82 7.48 -3.05
N ARG A 39 2.60 7.83 -2.02
CA ARG A 39 3.43 6.88 -1.27
C ARG A 39 2.54 5.87 -0.53
N LYS A 40 1.46 6.35 0.11
CA LYS A 40 0.43 5.51 0.73
C LYS A 40 -0.27 4.59 -0.27
N LEU A 41 -0.70 5.09 -1.43
CA LEU A 41 -1.33 4.25 -2.45
C LEU A 41 -0.37 3.14 -2.94
N SER A 42 0.89 3.51 -3.14
CA SER A 42 1.95 2.57 -3.50
C SER A 42 2.15 1.51 -2.41
N ALA A 43 2.17 1.92 -1.13
CA ALA A 43 2.26 1.00 0.01
C ALA A 43 1.04 0.07 0.12
N LEU A 44 -0.19 0.58 -0.06
CA LEU A 44 -1.39 -0.25 -0.10
C LEU A 44 -1.30 -1.32 -1.20
N SER A 45 -0.78 -0.93 -2.37
CA SER A 45 -0.57 -1.84 -3.49
C SER A 45 0.47 -2.91 -3.15
N LEU A 46 1.62 -2.56 -2.59
CA LEU A 46 2.64 -3.51 -2.14
C LEU A 46 2.12 -4.44 -1.04
N ALA A 47 1.40 -3.91 -0.05
CA ALA A 47 0.81 -4.70 1.02
C ALA A 47 -0.18 -5.75 0.51
N SER A 48 -0.93 -5.44 -0.56
CA SER A 48 -1.86 -6.39 -1.19
C SER A 48 -1.17 -7.61 -1.84
N LEU A 49 0.14 -7.49 -2.13
CA LEU A 49 0.96 -8.58 -2.67
C LEU A 49 1.45 -9.55 -1.59
N LEU A 50 1.57 -9.11 -0.33
CA LEU A 50 2.11 -9.92 0.76
C LEU A 50 1.40 -11.27 0.96
N PRO A 51 0.05 -11.37 0.97
CA PRO A 51 -0.59 -12.68 1.13
C PRO A 51 -0.52 -13.53 -0.14
N GLN A 52 -0.09 -12.98 -1.27
CA GLN A 52 0.00 -13.76 -2.50
C GLN A 52 1.20 -14.69 -2.37
N ASN A 53 0.96 -16.00 -2.48
CA ASN A 53 1.99 -17.06 -2.36
C ASN A 53 2.88 -17.10 -3.62
N TYR A 54 3.52 -15.97 -3.94
CA TYR A 54 4.50 -15.84 -5.00
C TYR A 54 5.89 -15.87 -4.36
N SER A 55 6.71 -16.83 -4.78
CA SER A 55 8.10 -16.99 -4.32
C SER A 55 8.90 -15.68 -4.43
N ILE A 56 8.66 -14.92 -5.50
CA ILE A 56 9.33 -13.65 -5.80
C ILE A 56 9.04 -12.59 -4.73
N VAL A 57 7.80 -12.54 -4.23
CA VAL A 57 7.37 -11.65 -3.14
C VAL A 57 7.96 -12.11 -1.82
N MET A 58 7.91 -13.42 -1.54
CA MET A 58 8.45 -14.00 -0.30
C MET A 58 9.97 -13.78 -0.17
N ASN A 59 10.71 -13.93 -1.28
CA ASN A 59 12.15 -13.68 -1.32
C ASN A 59 12.52 -12.20 -1.05
N ARG A 60 11.54 -11.28 -1.11
CA ARG A 60 11.70 -9.84 -0.87
C ARG A 60 10.92 -9.35 0.34
N PHE A 61 10.41 -10.28 1.16
CA PHE A 61 9.47 -9.95 2.22
C PHE A 61 10.02 -8.88 3.17
N ALA A 62 11.25 -9.05 3.66
CA ALA A 62 11.89 -8.07 4.56
C ALA A 62 11.99 -6.67 3.95
N VAL A 63 12.39 -6.55 2.67
CA VAL A 63 12.50 -5.26 1.96
C VAL A 63 11.12 -4.61 1.83
N LEU A 64 10.11 -5.40 1.43
CA LEU A 64 8.74 -4.90 1.32
C LEU A 64 8.19 -4.41 2.67
N ILE A 65 8.43 -5.15 3.76
CA ILE A 65 8.02 -4.72 5.10
C ILE A 65 8.72 -3.43 5.52
N ASN A 66 10.01 -3.28 5.26
CA ASN A 66 10.73 -2.05 5.58
C ASN A 66 10.12 -0.85 4.84
N CYS A 67 9.89 -0.96 3.53
CA CYS A 67 9.22 0.09 2.76
C CYS A 67 7.83 0.44 3.36
N LEU A 68 7.05 -0.57 3.75
CA LEU A 68 5.71 -0.36 4.31
C LEU A 68 5.76 0.33 5.69
N VAL A 69 6.74 0.00 6.51
CA VAL A 69 6.95 0.62 7.84
C VAL A 69 7.41 2.07 7.69
N GLU A 70 8.29 2.37 6.74
CA GLU A 70 8.68 3.75 6.42
C GLU A 70 7.45 4.60 6.06
N VAL A 71 6.55 4.09 5.22
CA VAL A 71 5.31 4.83 4.90
C VAL A 71 4.41 4.97 6.11
N LEU A 72 4.34 3.98 7.00
CA LEU A 72 3.59 4.13 8.26
C LEU A 72 4.13 5.28 9.09
N HIS A 73 5.45 5.47 9.15
CA HIS A 73 6.04 6.61 9.85
C HIS A 73 5.73 7.95 9.17
N ASP A 74 5.57 7.97 7.85
CA ASP A 74 5.21 9.18 7.11
C ASP A 74 3.73 9.58 7.27
N VAL A 75 2.82 8.60 7.29
CA VAL A 75 1.37 8.86 7.24
C VAL A 75 0.70 8.82 8.61
N CYS A 76 1.26 8.10 9.57
CA CYS A 76 0.65 8.01 10.89
C CYS A 76 1.03 9.20 11.77
N ARG A 77 0.05 9.74 12.50
CA ARG A 77 0.21 10.82 13.47
C ARG A 77 -0.53 10.50 14.75
N VAL A 78 -0.18 11.20 15.83
CA VAL A 78 -0.90 11.15 17.09
C VAL A 78 -1.99 12.22 17.06
N ASP A 79 -3.23 11.85 17.34
CA ASP A 79 -4.33 12.80 17.52
C ASP A 79 -4.32 13.44 18.92
N ASP A 80 -5.27 14.33 19.19
CA ASP A 80 -5.39 15.04 20.47
C ASP A 80 -5.68 14.10 21.66
N GLU A 81 -6.16 12.88 21.38
CA GLU A 81 -6.48 11.85 22.36
C GLU A 81 -5.27 10.92 22.64
N GLY A 82 -4.14 11.15 21.96
CA GLY A 82 -2.96 10.32 22.08
C GLY A 82 -3.02 9.04 21.24
N THR A 83 -4.00 8.89 20.35
CA THR A 83 -4.20 7.73 19.50
C THR A 83 -3.43 7.88 18.19
N MET A 84 -2.76 6.80 17.77
CA MET A 84 -2.08 6.75 16.47
C MET A 84 -3.10 6.56 15.34
N ILE A 85 -3.33 7.61 14.56
CA ILE A 85 -4.24 7.64 13.42
C ILE A 85 -3.50 7.74 12.08
N ASP A 86 -4.16 7.37 10.99
CA ASP A 86 -3.66 7.58 9.63
C ASP A 86 -4.13 8.96 9.15
N GLY A 87 -3.20 9.90 9.02
CA GLY A 87 -3.52 11.31 8.80
C GLY A 87 -4.14 11.64 7.44
N LEU A 88 -4.15 10.69 6.51
CA LEU A 88 -4.75 10.84 5.18
C LEU A 88 -6.17 10.26 5.09
N VAL A 89 -6.60 9.48 6.08
CA VAL A 89 -7.97 8.96 6.13
C VAL A 89 -8.92 10.09 6.51
N ILE A 90 -9.96 10.28 5.70
CA ILE A 90 -10.98 11.30 5.95
C ILE A 90 -12.03 10.69 6.88
N ASP A 91 -12.21 11.26 8.07
CA ASP A 91 -13.33 10.89 8.91
C ASP A 91 -14.63 11.39 8.25
N THR A 92 -15.56 10.47 8.02
CA THR A 92 -16.87 10.76 7.44
C THR A 92 -17.75 11.65 8.33
N GLY A 93 -17.39 11.82 9.60
CA GLY A 93 -18.08 12.69 10.56
C GLY A 93 -17.88 14.19 10.34
N ASP A 94 -16.80 14.61 9.68
CA ASP A 94 -16.39 16.02 9.62
C ASP A 94 -16.92 16.78 8.38
N VAL A 95 -17.77 16.15 7.58
CA VAL A 95 -18.36 16.78 6.38
C VAL A 95 -19.65 17.52 6.76
N SER A 96 -19.55 18.44 7.71
CA SER A 96 -20.56 19.49 7.94
C SER A 96 -20.04 20.87 7.55
N SER A 97 -19.13 20.94 6.58
CA SER A 97 -18.85 22.19 5.88
C SER A 97 -19.71 22.22 4.62
N ASP A 98 -20.96 22.62 4.78
CA ASP A 98 -21.73 23.28 3.70
C ASP A 98 -21.04 24.63 3.41
N ASP A 99 -19.81 24.55 2.89
CA ASP A 99 -19.06 25.72 2.52
C ASP A 99 -19.70 26.23 1.23
N ASN A 100 -20.55 27.24 1.37
CA ASN A 100 -21.35 27.85 0.30
C ASN A 100 -20.51 28.47 -0.84
N GLN A 101 -19.19 28.21 -0.85
CA GLN A 101 -18.21 28.66 -1.84
C GLN A 101 -17.77 27.56 -2.82
N ASP A 102 -18.06 26.29 -2.56
CA ASP A 102 -17.63 25.20 -3.43
C ASP A 102 -18.42 25.16 -4.75
N THR A 103 -17.71 25.11 -5.88
CA THR A 103 -18.35 24.91 -7.18
C THR A 103 -18.93 23.50 -7.29
N GLN A 104 -19.86 23.29 -8.22
CA GLN A 104 -20.34 21.93 -8.52
C GLN A 104 -19.23 20.99 -9.00
N HIS A 105 -18.10 21.51 -9.48
CA HIS A 105 -16.94 20.70 -9.81
C HIS A 105 -16.22 20.23 -8.55
N ASP A 106 -16.02 21.11 -7.57
CA ASP A 106 -15.36 20.80 -6.30
C ASP A 106 -16.14 19.77 -5.50
N LYS A 107 -17.47 19.93 -5.43
CA LYS A 107 -18.36 18.94 -4.82
C LYS A 107 -18.22 17.56 -5.47
N ARG A 108 -18.14 17.50 -6.81
CA ARG A 108 -17.92 16.23 -7.53
C ARG A 108 -16.54 15.62 -7.28
N LYS A 109 -15.50 16.45 -7.27
CA LYS A 109 -14.13 16.00 -6.98
C LYS A 109 -14.01 15.46 -5.55
N HIS A 110 -14.64 16.11 -4.59
CA HIS A 110 -14.70 15.67 -3.19
C HIS A 110 -15.47 14.34 -3.04
N MET A 111 -16.58 14.17 -3.76
CA MET A 111 -17.29 12.89 -3.78
C MET A 111 -16.43 11.75 -4.36
N LEU A 112 -15.61 12.03 -5.38
CA LEU A 112 -14.70 11.05 -5.96
C LEU A 112 -13.54 10.70 -5.01
N SER A 113 -12.99 11.68 -4.27
CA SER A 113 -11.91 11.40 -3.30
C SER A 113 -12.39 10.50 -2.16
N ARG A 114 -13.69 10.48 -1.84
CA ARG A 114 -14.30 9.54 -0.88
C ARG A 114 -14.37 8.10 -1.38
N GLN A 115 -14.02 7.83 -2.64
CA GLN A 115 -13.88 6.47 -3.18
C GLN A 115 -12.41 6.06 -3.29
N ASP A 116 -11.47 6.98 -3.06
CA ASP A 116 -10.05 6.70 -3.17
C ASP A 116 -9.57 5.88 -1.95
N PRO A 117 -8.89 4.73 -2.16
CA PRO A 117 -8.29 3.95 -1.09
C PRO A 117 -7.36 4.76 -0.16
N VAL A 118 -6.70 5.81 -0.68
CA VAL A 118 -5.83 6.68 0.13
C VAL A 118 -6.60 7.35 1.27
N HIS A 119 -7.86 7.70 1.05
CA HIS A 119 -8.68 8.42 2.02
C HIS A 119 -9.66 7.54 2.79
N THR A 120 -9.85 6.29 2.35
CA THR A 120 -10.84 5.36 2.92
C THR A 120 -10.22 4.17 3.64
N VAL A 121 -8.94 3.87 3.39
CA VAL A 121 -8.25 2.73 3.98
C VAL A 121 -7.15 3.22 4.92
N CYS A 122 -7.22 2.80 6.18
CA CYS A 122 -6.13 2.99 7.13
C CYS A 122 -4.99 2.00 6.85
N LEU A 123 -3.80 2.52 6.52
CA LEU A 123 -2.66 1.70 6.11
C LEU A 123 -2.23 0.73 7.22
N LYS A 124 -2.20 1.18 8.49
CA LYS A 124 -1.83 0.35 9.64
C LYS A 124 -2.74 -0.87 9.78
N THR A 125 -4.05 -0.63 9.79
CA THR A 125 -5.06 -1.69 9.94
C THR A 125 -5.04 -2.64 8.74
N TYR A 126 -4.89 -2.09 7.53
CA TYR A 126 -4.79 -2.89 6.32
C TYR A 126 -3.55 -3.77 6.32
N LEU A 127 -2.37 -3.23 6.61
CA LEU A 127 -1.12 -3.99 6.66
C LEU A 127 -1.19 -5.14 7.67
N VAL A 128 -1.68 -4.87 8.88
CA VAL A 128 -1.87 -5.93 9.90
C VAL A 128 -2.81 -7.02 9.39
N SER A 129 -3.86 -6.67 8.67
CA SER A 129 -4.76 -7.63 8.03
C SER A 129 -4.05 -8.48 6.97
N GLN A 130 -3.28 -7.85 6.07
CA GLN A 130 -2.51 -8.55 5.04
C GLN A 130 -1.47 -9.50 5.64
N LEU A 131 -0.79 -9.10 6.72
CA LEU A 131 0.16 -9.95 7.44
C LEU A 131 -0.51 -11.16 8.10
N LYS A 132 -1.70 -10.97 8.69
CA LYS A 132 -2.48 -12.08 9.25
C LYS A 132 -2.89 -13.08 8.17
N LEU A 133 -3.33 -12.60 7.01
CA LEU A 133 -3.65 -13.45 5.86
C LEU A 133 -2.41 -14.20 5.37
N CYS A 134 -1.27 -13.52 5.23
CA CYS A 134 0.00 -14.13 4.85
C CYS A 134 0.43 -15.23 5.84
N GLN A 135 0.28 -15.01 7.15
CA GLN A 135 0.58 -16.00 8.19
C GLN A 135 -0.32 -17.24 8.11
N GLN A 136 -1.61 -17.06 7.77
CA GLN A 136 -2.54 -18.18 7.59
C GLN A 136 -2.17 -19.04 6.37
N ILE A 137 -1.65 -18.42 5.31
CA ILE A 137 -1.29 -19.11 4.07
C ILE A 137 0.02 -19.89 4.20
N HIS A 138 1.04 -19.32 4.83
CA HIS A 138 2.39 -19.91 4.86
C HIS A 138 2.68 -20.77 6.10
N SER A 139 1.71 -20.98 7.00
CA SER A 139 1.94 -21.55 8.35
C SER A 139 2.87 -20.68 9.21
N LYS A 140 2.72 -20.78 10.54
CA LYS A 140 3.41 -19.89 11.49
C LYS A 140 4.93 -19.97 11.41
N GLU A 141 5.49 -21.15 11.17
CA GLU A 141 6.94 -21.40 11.13
C GLU A 141 7.64 -20.75 9.94
N VAL A 142 7.08 -20.84 8.73
CA VAL A 142 7.65 -20.19 7.54
C VAL A 142 7.52 -18.68 7.65
N PHE A 143 6.40 -18.19 8.19
CA PHE A 143 6.22 -16.76 8.45
C PHE A 143 7.22 -16.22 9.48
N ASP A 144 7.57 -17.02 10.49
CA ASP A 144 8.59 -16.66 11.47
C ASP A 144 10.00 -16.61 10.85
N GLN A 145 10.30 -17.51 9.90
CA GLN A 145 11.55 -17.48 9.12
C GLN A 145 11.66 -16.28 8.19
N LEU A 146 10.55 -15.80 7.63
CA LEU A 146 10.51 -14.61 6.78
C LEU A 146 10.78 -13.29 7.54
N LYS A 147 10.67 -13.31 8.87
CA LYS A 147 10.93 -12.15 9.75
C LYS A 147 12.37 -12.08 10.26
N GLY A 148 13.15 -13.16 10.13
CA GLY A 148 14.54 -13.27 10.61
C GLY A 148 15.54 -12.87 9.54
#